data_AF-A0A939CWG5-F1
#
_entry.id   AF-A0A939CWG5-F1
#
_cell.length_a   1.000
_cell.length_b   1.000
_cell.length_c   1.000
_cell.angle_alpha   90.00
_cell.angle_beta   90.00
_cell.angle_gamma   90.00
#
_symmetry.space_group_name_H-M   'P 1'
#
loop_
_entity.id
_entity.type
_entity.pdbx_description
1 polymer ?
#
loop_
_entity_poly.entity_id
_entity_poly.type
_entity_poly.pdbx_seq_one_letter_code
_entity_poly.pdbx_strand_id
1 'polypeptide(L)'
;LADKLPPELLPEALAAARVIQSEYPRAKALSALADKLPPELLPEVLAAARAIQSESNRADALSALADKLPPELLPEALAAARAIQDEYPRAKALSALADKLPDILPEALAAARAIQSESNRADALSALADKLPPELLPEVLAAARAIQSESNRADALSALADKLPPELLPEALAAARAIQSESNRAYALSALADKLPPELLPEALAAARAIQSESNRAYALSALADKLPPELLPEALAAARAIQHERYRAYALSDLTDSLSQMQSTKLFPLLQDTLHELSLRTRRDLLQDIKALFPVIFALGGEAATVELVRAIQDVARWWK
;
A
#
# COMPACT_ATOMS: atom_id res chain seq x y z
N LEU A 1 -1.01 13.08 28.84
CA LEU A 1 -1.30 14.10 29.88
C LEU A 1 -2.45 15.01 29.45
N ALA A 2 -2.48 15.46 28.19
CA ALA A 2 -3.59 16.26 27.64
C ALA A 2 -4.98 15.60 27.82
N ASP A 3 -5.09 14.27 27.67
CA ASP A 3 -6.38 13.55 27.80
C ASP A 3 -7.00 13.56 29.20
N LYS A 4 -6.25 13.98 30.23
CA LYS A 4 -6.69 14.01 31.62
C LYS A 4 -6.78 15.43 32.19
N LEU A 5 -6.61 16.45 31.35
CA LEU A 5 -6.61 17.84 31.79
C LEU A 5 -8.04 18.37 31.95
N PRO A 6 -8.41 18.93 33.13
CA PRO A 6 -9.68 19.63 33.29
C PRO A 6 -9.80 20.83 32.33
N PRO A 7 -10.99 21.14 31.78
CA PRO A 7 -11.20 22.27 30.87
C PRO A 7 -10.69 23.61 31.41
N GLU A 8 -10.76 23.80 32.73
CA GLU A 8 -10.36 25.02 33.41
C GLU A 8 -8.85 25.27 33.37
N LEU A 9 -8.03 24.24 33.12
CA LEU A 9 -6.57 24.33 33.04
C LEU A 9 -6.04 24.42 31.61
N LEU A 10 -6.91 24.41 30.60
CA LEU A 10 -6.52 24.52 29.19
C LEU A 10 -5.84 25.85 28.85
N PRO A 11 -6.26 27.02 29.37
CA PRO A 11 -5.53 28.28 29.17
C PRO A 11 -4.09 28.24 29.71
N GLU A 12 -3.88 27.69 30.91
CA GLU A 12 -2.57 27.57 31.54
C GLU A 12 -1.69 26.57 30.79
N ALA A 13 -2.26 25.46 30.33
CA ALA A 13 -1.54 24.49 29.51
C ALA A 13 -1.11 25.10 28.18
N LEU A 14 -1.96 25.92 27.56
CA LEU A 14 -1.61 26.67 26.35
C LEU A 14 -0.50 27.68 26.62
N ALA A 15 -0.58 28.44 27.71
CA ALA A 15 0.47 29.37 28.11
C ALA A 15 1.81 28.65 28.33
N ALA A 16 1.79 27.49 29.00
CA ALA A 16 2.96 26.65 29.21
C ALA A 16 3.52 26.11 27.88
N ALA A 17 2.66 25.66 26.96
CA ALA A 17 3.08 25.19 25.64
C ALA A 17 3.79 26.29 24.85
N ARG A 18 3.28 27.53 24.88
CA ARG A 18 3.82 28.68 24.14
C ARG A 18 5.26 29.04 24.54
N VAL A 19 5.61 28.87 25.81
CA VAL A 19 6.93 29.21 26.35
C VAL A 19 7.96 28.08 26.25
N ILE A 20 7.59 26.91 25.70
CA ILE A 20 8.54 25.83 25.44
C ILE A 20 9.60 26.33 24.45
N GLN A 21 10.86 26.30 24.88
CA GLN A 21 11.99 26.83 24.10
C GLN A 21 12.26 26.01 22.83
N SER A 22 12.15 24.68 22.93
CA SER A 22 12.35 23.80 21.79
C SER A 22 11.10 23.76 20.91
N GLU A 23 11.27 24.05 19.62
CA GLU A 23 10.14 24.22 18.71
C GLU A 23 9.39 22.93 18.42
N TYR A 24 10.07 21.79 18.38
CA TYR A 24 9.44 20.49 18.15
C TYR A 24 8.53 20.08 19.33
N PRO A 25 8.99 20.09 20.59
CA PRO A 25 8.12 19.87 21.74
C PRO A 25 7.01 20.91 21.87
N ARG A 26 7.27 22.17 21.48
CA ARG A 26 6.24 23.22 21.42
C ARG A 26 5.15 22.88 20.40
N ALA A 27 5.51 22.56 19.15
CA ALA A 27 4.58 22.16 18.11
C ALA A 27 3.74 20.97 18.58
N LYS A 28 4.40 19.93 19.11
CA LYS A 28 3.73 18.74 19.63
C LYS A 28 2.76 19.05 20.78
N ALA A 29 3.13 19.96 21.68
CA ALA A 29 2.25 20.40 22.77
C ALA A 29 1.03 21.17 22.25
N LEU A 30 1.21 22.09 21.30
CA LEU A 30 0.11 22.81 20.66
C LEU A 30 -0.83 21.85 19.91
N SER A 31 -0.28 20.91 19.15
CA SER A 31 -1.05 19.86 18.46
C SER A 31 -1.85 19.01 19.44
N ALA A 32 -1.26 18.59 20.56
CA ALA A 32 -1.95 17.76 21.55
C ALA A 32 -3.07 18.51 22.29
N LEU A 33 -2.97 19.84 22.41
CA LEU A 33 -4.01 20.67 23.01
C LEU A 33 -5.16 20.96 22.03
N ALA A 34 -4.89 21.03 20.72
CA ALA A 34 -5.87 21.35 19.69
C ALA A 34 -7.16 20.51 19.77
N ASP A 35 -7.05 19.23 20.14
CA ASP A 35 -8.20 18.32 20.27
C ASP A 35 -9.15 18.66 21.43
N LYS A 36 -8.72 19.43 22.41
CA LYS A 36 -9.43 19.68 23.68
C LYS A 36 -9.82 21.13 23.87
N LEU A 37 -9.22 22.03 23.09
CA LEU A 37 -9.39 23.45 23.29
C LEU A 37 -10.79 23.89 22.87
N PRO A 38 -11.45 24.73 23.68
CA PRO A 38 -12.71 25.33 23.29
C PRO A 38 -12.43 26.33 22.14
N PRO A 39 -13.41 26.57 21.25
CA PRO A 39 -13.22 27.36 20.04
C PRO A 39 -12.59 28.75 20.26
N GLU A 40 -12.83 29.35 21.43
CA GLU A 40 -12.36 30.67 21.82
C GLU A 40 -10.83 30.75 21.96
N LEU A 41 -10.15 29.63 22.21
CA LEU A 41 -8.69 29.56 22.35
C LEU A 41 -7.96 29.18 21.05
N LEU A 42 -8.68 28.72 20.03
CA LEU A 42 -8.09 28.34 18.74
C LEU A 42 -7.36 29.48 18.01
N PRO A 43 -7.81 30.76 18.06
CA PRO A 43 -7.04 31.87 17.49
C PRO A 43 -5.65 32.01 18.12
N GLU A 44 -5.54 31.87 19.45
CA GLU A 44 -4.26 31.96 20.15
C GLU A 44 -3.32 30.81 19.80
N VAL A 45 -3.87 29.60 19.63
CA VAL A 45 -3.09 28.41 19.26
C VAL A 45 -2.60 28.51 17.82
N LEU A 46 -3.46 28.99 16.92
CA LEU A 46 -3.07 29.27 15.54
C LEU A 46 -1.97 30.34 15.48
N ALA A 47 -2.09 31.43 16.24
CA ALA A 47 -1.05 32.44 16.35
C ALA A 47 0.28 31.87 16.88
N ALA A 48 0.21 30.98 17.88
CA ALA A 48 1.38 30.29 18.42
C ALA A 48 2.03 29.35 17.40
N ALA A 49 1.24 28.59 16.64
CA ALA A 49 1.71 27.73 15.56
C ALA A 49 2.39 28.55 14.45
N ARG A 50 1.80 29.68 14.06
CA ARG A 50 2.36 30.62 13.07
C ARG A 50 3.71 31.21 13.49
N ALA A 51 3.91 31.44 14.78
CA ALA A 51 5.14 32.01 15.33
C ALA A 51 6.33 31.02 15.39
N ILE A 52 6.10 29.73 15.10
CA ILE A 52 7.16 28.73 15.01
C ILE A 52 8.09 29.06 13.83
N GLN A 53 9.41 29.09 14.09
CA GLN A 53 10.41 29.49 13.11
C GLN A 53 10.76 28.34 12.16
N SER A 54 10.96 27.13 12.70
CA SER A 54 11.15 25.92 11.92
C SER A 54 9.90 25.65 11.09
N GLU A 55 10.06 25.71 9.76
CA GLU A 55 8.96 25.51 8.82
C GLU A 55 8.34 24.12 8.92
N SER A 56 9.16 23.09 9.17
CA SER A 56 8.68 21.73 9.42
C SER A 56 7.80 21.65 10.68
N ASN A 57 8.27 22.22 11.81
CA ASN A 57 7.48 22.24 13.04
C ASN A 57 6.22 23.11 12.91
N ARG A 58 6.29 24.20 12.13
CA ARG A 58 5.14 25.05 11.80
C ARG A 58 4.12 24.29 10.96
N ALA A 59 4.54 23.58 9.93
CA ALA A 59 3.67 22.72 9.13
C ALA A 59 3.01 21.64 9.98
N ASP A 60 3.77 20.97 10.86
CA ASP A 60 3.24 19.95 11.76
C ASP A 60 2.15 20.51 12.68
N ALA A 61 2.38 21.69 13.25
CA ALA A 61 1.38 22.37 14.08
C ALA A 61 0.14 22.77 13.27
N LEU A 62 0.32 23.33 12.06
CA LEU A 62 -0.79 23.69 11.17
C LEU A 62 -1.60 22.47 10.72
N SER A 63 -0.93 21.37 10.35
CA SER A 63 -1.60 20.13 9.96
C SER A 63 -2.42 19.53 11.09
N ALA A 64 -1.91 19.56 12.34
CA ALA A 64 -2.67 19.09 13.50
C ALA A 64 -3.88 19.97 13.82
N LEU A 65 -3.80 21.27 13.52
CA LEU A 65 -4.90 22.21 13.73
C LEU A 65 -5.96 22.13 12.64
N ALA A 66 -5.62 21.71 11.42
CA ALA A 66 -6.48 21.81 10.23
C ALA A 66 -7.92 21.33 10.46
N ASP A 67 -8.10 20.15 11.07
CA ASP A 67 -9.42 19.57 11.31
C ASP A 67 -10.22 20.23 12.44
N LYS A 68 -9.56 21.04 13.28
CA LYS A 68 -10.14 21.66 14.48
C LYS A 68 -10.49 23.12 14.27
N LEU A 69 -9.90 23.75 13.26
CA LEU A 69 -10.12 25.16 12.99
C LEU A 69 -11.56 25.39 12.53
N PRO A 70 -12.28 26.34 13.15
CA PRO A 70 -13.58 26.75 12.66
C PRO A 70 -13.40 27.53 11.34
N PRO A 71 -14.45 27.62 10.50
CA PRO A 71 -14.33 28.20 9.15
C PRO A 71 -13.71 29.60 9.10
N GLU A 72 -13.88 30.40 10.15
CA GLU A 72 -13.38 31.77 10.24
C GLU A 72 -11.85 31.85 10.36
N LEU A 73 -11.19 30.79 10.86
CA LEU A 73 -9.74 30.73 11.03
C LEU A 73 -9.01 30.00 9.88
N LEU A 74 -9.74 29.29 9.01
CA LEU A 74 -9.17 28.58 7.88
C LEU A 74 -8.39 29.49 6.90
N PRO A 75 -8.86 30.71 6.55
CA PRO A 75 -8.10 31.62 5.68
C PRO A 75 -6.75 32.03 6.27
N GLU A 76 -6.68 32.21 7.60
CA GLU A 76 -5.45 32.58 8.30
C GLU A 76 -4.45 31.41 8.32
N ALA A 77 -4.93 30.20 8.59
CA ALA A 77 -4.10 28.99 8.54
C ALA A 77 -3.60 28.70 7.12
N LEU A 78 -4.44 28.93 6.10
CA LEU A 78 -4.05 28.82 4.70
C LEU A 78 -2.97 29.83 4.33
N ALA A 79 -3.11 31.10 4.74
CA ALA A 79 -2.07 32.10 4.52
C ALA A 79 -0.74 31.72 5.19
N ALA A 80 -0.81 31.13 6.40
CA ALA A 80 0.37 30.62 7.09
C ALA A 80 1.02 29.43 6.37
N ALA A 81 0.23 28.49 5.84
CA ALA A 81 0.74 27.37 5.05
C ALA A 81 1.40 27.86 3.75
N ARG A 82 0.80 28.84 3.06
CA ARG A 82 1.36 29.48 1.85
C ARG A 82 2.68 30.21 2.10
N ALA A 83 2.85 30.79 3.29
CA ALA A 83 4.06 31.50 3.66
C ALA A 83 5.27 30.58 3.91
N ILE A 84 5.06 29.26 4.01
CA ILE A 84 6.15 28.29 4.13
C ILE A 84 6.95 28.23 2.83
N GLN A 85 8.27 28.35 2.93
CA GLN A 85 9.17 28.38 1.78
C GLN A 85 9.57 26.97 1.31
N ASP A 86 9.92 26.09 2.24
CA ASP A 86 10.25 24.69 1.96
C ASP A 86 9.04 23.95 1.39
N GLU A 87 9.21 23.34 0.22
CA GLU A 87 8.13 22.73 -0.54
C GLU A 87 7.46 21.57 0.22
N TYR A 88 8.22 20.78 0.97
CA TYR A 88 7.65 19.61 1.66
C TYR A 88 6.76 20.01 2.86
N PRO A 89 7.24 20.82 3.82
CA PRO A 89 6.40 21.35 4.88
C PRO A 89 5.20 22.14 4.34
N ARG A 90 5.37 22.90 3.24
CA ARG A 90 4.24 23.59 2.59
C ARG A 90 3.20 22.60 2.06
N ALA A 91 3.61 21.61 1.27
CA ALA A 91 2.70 20.60 0.73
C ALA A 91 1.97 19.82 1.83
N LYS A 92 2.67 19.51 2.93
CA LYS A 92 2.09 18.84 4.10
C LYS A 92 0.99 19.69 4.77
N ALA A 93 1.27 20.98 5.01
CA ALA A 93 0.30 21.88 5.61
C ALA A 93 -0.92 22.12 4.69
N LEU A 94 -0.69 22.32 3.40
CA LEU A 94 -1.76 22.48 2.41
C LEU A 94 -2.61 21.21 2.26
N SER A 95 -1.99 20.03 2.23
CA SER A 95 -2.70 18.75 2.18
C SER A 95 -3.62 18.55 3.38
N ALA A 96 -3.18 18.91 4.59
CA ALA A 96 -4.03 18.83 5.77
C ALA A 96 -5.21 19.82 5.72
N LEU A 97 -4.97 21.06 5.28
CA LEU A 97 -6.04 22.07 5.17
C LEU A 97 -7.06 21.73 4.08
N ALA A 98 -6.68 20.95 3.07
CA ALA A 98 -7.57 20.56 1.97
C ALA A 98 -8.80 19.76 2.42
N ASP A 99 -8.76 19.10 3.59
CA ASP A 99 -9.93 18.40 4.14
C ASP A 99 -11.09 19.35 4.47
N LYS A 100 -10.77 20.59 4.85
CA LYS A 100 -11.76 21.65 5.12
C LYS A 100 -11.89 22.65 3.98
N LEU A 101 -10.90 22.69 3.09
CA LEU A 101 -10.83 23.59 1.94
C LEU A 101 -10.53 22.82 0.64
N PRO A 102 -11.47 22.01 0.10
CA PRO A 102 -11.20 21.19 -1.08
C PRO A 102 -10.71 21.99 -2.30
N ASP A 103 -11.09 23.26 -2.41
CA ASP A 103 -10.70 24.16 -3.50
C ASP A 103 -9.18 24.40 -3.59
N ILE A 104 -8.40 24.12 -2.54
CA ILE A 104 -6.94 24.25 -2.54
C ILE A 104 -6.21 22.97 -2.96
N LEU A 105 -6.91 21.87 -3.28
CA LEU A 105 -6.27 20.63 -3.72
C LEU A 105 -5.35 20.80 -4.94
N PRO A 106 -5.70 21.57 -5.98
CA PRO A 106 -4.78 21.86 -7.08
C PRO A 106 -3.50 22.56 -6.61
N GLU A 107 -3.59 23.47 -5.64
CA GLU A 107 -2.44 24.17 -5.07
C GLU A 107 -1.57 23.22 -4.23
N ALA A 108 -2.19 22.37 -3.42
CA ALA A 108 -1.50 21.36 -2.63
C ALA A 108 -0.76 20.35 -3.53
N LEU A 109 -1.39 19.93 -4.64
CA LEU A 109 -0.79 19.08 -5.66
C LEU A 109 0.39 19.78 -6.34
N ALA A 110 0.24 21.04 -6.73
CA ALA A 110 1.33 21.81 -7.33
C ALA A 110 2.53 21.93 -6.38
N ALA A 111 2.27 22.17 -5.09
CA ALA A 111 3.30 22.20 -4.05
C ALA A 111 3.99 20.83 -3.92
N ALA A 112 3.23 19.72 -3.88
CA ALA A 112 3.79 18.37 -3.83
C ALA A 112 4.68 18.06 -5.04
N ARG A 113 4.24 18.43 -6.24
CA ARG A 113 5.00 18.25 -7.50
C ARG A 113 6.31 19.02 -7.52
N ALA A 114 6.35 20.21 -6.90
CA ALA A 114 7.54 21.05 -6.85
C ALA A 114 8.63 20.55 -5.90
N ILE A 115 8.32 19.56 -5.04
CA ILE A 115 9.29 18.98 -4.10
C ILE A 115 10.44 18.32 -4.87
N GLN A 116 11.67 18.74 -4.55
CA GLN A 116 12.90 18.21 -5.15
C GLN A 116 13.28 16.84 -4.59
N SER A 117 13.13 16.64 -3.28
CA SER A 117 13.35 15.34 -2.65
C SER A 117 12.29 14.35 -3.12
N GLU A 118 12.70 13.30 -3.82
CA GLU A 118 11.77 12.34 -4.40
C GLU A 118 11.00 11.53 -3.35
N SER A 119 11.61 11.25 -2.19
CA SER A 119 10.91 10.58 -1.08
C SER A 119 9.83 11.49 -0.52
N ASN A 120 10.18 12.76 -0.25
CA ASN A 120 9.24 13.75 0.25
C ASN A 120 8.12 14.02 -0.77
N ARG A 121 8.42 13.97 -2.07
CA ARG A 121 7.44 14.09 -3.15
C ARG A 121 6.49 12.90 -3.14
N ALA A 122 7.00 11.67 -3.04
CA ALA A 122 6.17 10.47 -2.91
C ALA A 122 5.27 10.52 -1.67
N ASP A 123 5.82 10.93 -0.53
CA ASP A 123 5.05 11.10 0.72
C ASP A 123 3.93 12.13 0.57
N ALA A 124 4.23 13.28 -0.04
CA ALA A 124 3.23 14.34 -0.25
C ALA A 124 2.13 13.91 -1.24
N LEU A 125 2.47 13.22 -2.33
CA LEU A 125 1.49 12.66 -3.27
C LEU A 125 0.62 11.59 -2.60
N SER A 126 1.23 10.74 -1.76
CA SER A 126 0.51 9.71 -1.00
C SER A 126 -0.48 10.32 0.00
N ALA A 127 -0.07 11.37 0.71
CA ALA A 127 -0.94 12.08 1.65
C ALA A 127 -2.12 12.80 0.96
N LEU A 128 -1.99 13.13 -0.33
CA LEU A 128 -3.06 13.72 -1.12
C LEU A 128 -3.98 12.66 -1.74
N ALA A 129 -3.53 11.42 -1.93
CA ALA A 129 -4.24 10.37 -2.67
C ALA A 129 -5.70 10.20 -2.21
N ASP A 130 -5.95 10.17 -0.90
CA ASP A 130 -7.29 10.00 -0.32
C ASP A 130 -8.24 11.18 -0.54
N LYS A 131 -7.72 12.35 -0.90
CA LYS A 131 -8.45 13.63 -0.92
C LYS A 131 -8.74 14.13 -2.32
N LEU A 132 -8.01 13.61 -3.31
CA LEU A 132 -8.04 14.14 -4.67
C LEU A 132 -9.32 13.75 -5.39
N PRO A 133 -10.03 14.71 -6.01
CA PRO A 133 -11.16 14.40 -6.85
C PRO A 133 -10.69 13.75 -8.16
N PRO A 134 -11.54 12.97 -8.84
CA PRO A 134 -11.17 12.19 -10.02
C PRO A 134 -10.45 12.98 -11.12
N GLU A 135 -10.76 14.27 -11.27
CA GLU A 135 -10.20 15.16 -12.29
C GLU A 135 -8.71 15.44 -12.10
N LEU A 136 -8.18 15.31 -10.87
CA LEU A 136 -6.75 15.51 -10.56
C LEU A 136 -5.94 14.23 -10.58
N LEU A 137 -6.57 13.05 -10.54
CA LEU A 137 -5.88 11.76 -10.53
C LEU A 137 -4.95 11.53 -11.72
N PRO A 138 -5.26 11.94 -12.98
CA PRO A 138 -4.32 11.83 -14.09
C PRO A 138 -3.02 12.60 -13.84
N GLU A 139 -3.12 13.81 -13.28
CA GLU A 139 -1.96 14.65 -13.00
C GLU A 139 -1.09 14.05 -11.88
N VAL A 140 -1.74 13.48 -10.85
CA VAL A 140 -1.06 12.86 -9.71
C VAL A 140 -0.37 11.57 -10.12
N LEU A 141 -1.02 10.76 -10.96
CA LEU A 141 -0.41 9.57 -11.56
C LEU A 141 0.79 9.94 -12.43
N ALA A 142 0.68 10.99 -13.26
CA ALA A 142 1.80 11.49 -14.04
C ALA A 142 2.97 11.96 -13.16
N ALA A 143 2.68 12.62 -12.03
CA ALA A 143 3.68 13.03 -11.07
C ALA A 143 4.37 11.84 -10.38
N ALA A 144 3.61 10.81 -9.98
CA ALA A 144 4.15 9.58 -9.42
C ALA A 144 5.05 8.86 -10.44
N ARG A 145 4.63 8.78 -11.71
CA ARG A 145 5.42 8.20 -12.82
C ARG A 145 6.73 8.92 -13.07
N ALA A 146 6.77 10.24 -12.90
CA ALA A 146 7.95 11.07 -13.12
C ALA A 146 9.03 10.93 -12.03
N ILE A 147 8.73 10.25 -10.91
CA ILE A 147 9.70 9.94 -9.86
C ILE A 147 10.77 8.99 -10.41
N GLN A 148 12.04 9.36 -10.25
CA GLN A 148 13.19 8.59 -10.78
C GLN A 148 13.55 7.43 -9.85
N SER A 149 13.60 7.67 -8.54
CA SER A 149 13.79 6.65 -7.52
C SER A 149 12.66 5.62 -7.60
N GLU A 150 13.03 4.41 -7.96
CA GLU A 150 12.08 3.35 -8.19
C GLU A 150 11.31 2.92 -6.94
N SER A 151 11.92 3.04 -5.75
CA SER A 151 11.23 2.76 -4.49
C SER A 151 10.14 3.81 -4.25
N ASN A 152 10.51 5.09 -4.34
CA ASN A 152 9.59 6.21 -4.15
C ASN A 152 8.46 6.21 -5.20
N ARG A 153 8.78 5.82 -6.44
CA ARG A 153 7.77 5.63 -7.49
C ARG A 153 6.81 4.50 -7.15
N ALA A 154 7.31 3.36 -6.65
CA ALA A 154 6.46 2.24 -6.24
C ALA A 154 5.58 2.60 -5.05
N ASP A 155 6.12 3.32 -4.07
CA ASP A 155 5.36 3.81 -2.91
C ASP A 155 4.23 4.75 -3.33
N ALA A 156 4.52 5.72 -4.21
CA ALA A 156 3.51 6.62 -4.74
C ALA A 156 2.44 5.88 -5.56
N LEU A 157 2.82 4.91 -6.42
CA LEU A 157 1.87 4.08 -7.16
C LEU A 157 1.00 3.24 -6.22
N SER A 158 1.60 2.69 -5.15
CA SER A 158 0.88 1.91 -4.15
C SER A 158 -0.16 2.74 -3.41
N ALA A 159 0.18 3.97 -3.03
CA ALA A 159 -0.76 4.87 -2.34
C ALA A 159 -1.93 5.29 -3.25
N LEU A 160 -1.69 5.39 -4.55
CA LEU A 160 -2.73 5.75 -5.52
C LEU A 160 -3.62 4.58 -5.92
N ALA A 161 -3.18 3.34 -5.76
CA ALA A 161 -3.85 2.15 -6.30
C ALA A 161 -5.36 2.12 -5.97
N ASP A 162 -5.73 2.35 -4.71
CA ASP A 162 -7.12 2.34 -4.22
C ASP A 162 -8.00 3.47 -4.76
N LYS A 163 -7.40 4.49 -5.39
CA LYS A 163 -8.07 5.72 -5.81
C LYS A 163 -8.18 5.85 -7.31
N LEU A 164 -7.39 5.08 -8.05
CA LEU A 164 -7.38 5.15 -9.50
C LEU A 164 -8.69 4.60 -10.07
N PRO A 165 -9.41 5.39 -10.89
CA PRO A 165 -10.56 4.88 -11.61
C PRO A 165 -10.09 3.91 -12.72
N PRO A 166 -10.98 3.03 -13.21
CA PRO A 166 -10.61 1.99 -14.17
C PRO A 166 -9.86 2.49 -15.41
N GLU A 167 -10.14 3.70 -15.86
CA GLU A 167 -9.53 4.33 -17.04
C GLU A 167 -8.04 4.64 -16.86
N LEU A 168 -7.56 4.79 -15.60
CA LEU A 168 -6.16 5.08 -15.29
C LEU A 168 -5.34 3.84 -14.89
N LEU A 169 -6.00 2.71 -14.61
CA LEU A 169 -5.31 1.46 -14.25
C LEU A 169 -4.36 0.92 -15.34
N PRO A 170 -4.66 1.00 -16.65
CA PRO A 170 -3.68 0.61 -17.68
C PRO A 170 -2.38 1.40 -17.59
N GLU A 171 -2.47 2.71 -17.33
CA GLU A 171 -1.30 3.58 -17.20
C GLU A 171 -0.51 3.27 -15.92
N ALA A 172 -1.19 3.03 -14.80
CA ALA A 172 -0.55 2.65 -13.55
C ALA A 172 0.12 1.27 -13.63
N LEU A 173 -0.52 0.29 -14.28
CA LEU A 173 0.08 -1.01 -14.54
C LEU A 173 1.32 -0.88 -15.44
N ALA A 174 1.26 -0.08 -16.50
CA ALA A 174 2.42 0.19 -17.35
C ALA A 174 3.57 0.84 -16.55
N ALA A 175 3.25 1.75 -15.63
CA ALA A 175 4.23 2.37 -14.74
C ALA A 175 4.87 1.37 -13.78
N ALA A 176 4.07 0.49 -13.16
CA ALA A 176 4.57 -0.59 -12.31
C ALA A 176 5.48 -1.54 -13.08
N ARG A 177 5.10 -1.92 -14.31
CA ARG A 177 5.90 -2.78 -15.20
C ARG A 177 7.24 -2.16 -15.59
N ALA A 178 7.29 -0.84 -15.76
CA ALA A 178 8.50 -0.12 -16.16
C ALA A 178 9.56 -0.02 -15.05
N ILE A 179 9.21 -0.38 -13.80
CA ILE A 179 10.15 -0.45 -12.68
C ILE A 179 11.16 -1.60 -12.92
N GLN A 180 12.46 -1.28 -12.82
CA GLN A 180 13.54 -2.23 -13.05
C GLN A 180 13.84 -3.05 -11.79
N SER A 181 13.87 -2.42 -10.62
CA SER A 181 13.98 -3.08 -9.33
C SER A 181 12.83 -4.05 -9.14
N GLU A 182 13.15 -5.34 -9.15
CA GLU A 182 12.14 -6.39 -9.11
C GLU A 182 11.32 -6.39 -7.81
N SER A 183 11.93 -5.97 -6.68
CA SER A 183 11.20 -5.85 -5.42
C SER A 183 10.18 -4.72 -5.48
N ASN A 184 10.57 -3.57 -6.04
CA ASN A 184 9.70 -2.40 -6.18
C ASN A 184 8.60 -2.65 -7.22
N ARG A 185 8.92 -3.36 -8.31
CA ARG A 185 7.95 -3.81 -9.31
C ARG A 185 6.92 -4.76 -8.70
N ALA A 186 7.37 -5.77 -7.93
CA ALA A 186 6.48 -6.71 -7.26
C ALA A 186 5.57 -6.01 -6.24
N TYR A 187 6.13 -5.05 -5.48
CA TYR A 187 5.37 -4.22 -4.55
C TYR A 187 4.28 -3.41 -5.24
N ALA A 188 4.61 -2.67 -6.31
CA ALA A 188 3.63 -1.89 -7.06
C ALA A 188 2.56 -2.77 -7.74
N LEU A 189 2.96 -3.93 -8.30
CA LEU A 189 2.01 -4.89 -8.87
C LEU A 189 1.04 -5.45 -7.82
N SER A 190 1.56 -5.76 -6.63
CA SER A 190 0.75 -6.26 -5.51
C SER A 190 -0.26 -5.23 -5.04
N ALA A 191 0.10 -3.94 -4.99
CA ALA A 191 -0.82 -2.88 -4.61
C ALA A 191 -1.95 -2.69 -5.63
N LEU A 192 -1.65 -2.85 -6.92
CA LEU A 192 -2.63 -2.74 -8.00
C LEU A 192 -3.54 -3.97 -8.12
N ALA A 193 -3.10 -5.16 -7.68
CA ALA A 193 -3.75 -6.44 -7.95
C ALA A 193 -5.26 -6.44 -7.69
N ASP A 194 -5.69 -5.91 -6.54
CA ASP A 194 -7.10 -5.87 -6.13
C ASP A 194 -7.98 -4.94 -6.98
N LYS A 195 -7.38 -4.04 -7.75
CA LYS A 195 -8.07 -3.01 -8.51
C LYS A 195 -8.12 -3.30 -10.00
N LEU A 196 -7.24 -4.17 -10.48
CA LEU A 196 -7.14 -4.49 -11.89
C LEU A 196 -8.44 -5.15 -12.39
N PRO A 197 -9.08 -4.60 -13.43
CA PRO A 197 -10.20 -5.26 -14.07
C PRO A 197 -9.71 -6.50 -14.84
N PRO A 198 -10.59 -7.46 -15.14
CA PRO A 198 -10.22 -8.73 -15.75
C PRO A 198 -9.37 -8.62 -17.03
N GLU A 199 -9.57 -7.56 -17.82
CA GLU A 199 -8.88 -7.30 -19.07
C GLU A 199 -7.38 -6.99 -18.88
N LEU A 200 -6.98 -6.50 -17.69
CA LEU A 200 -5.59 -6.17 -17.38
C LEU A 200 -4.84 -7.29 -16.63
N LEU A 201 -5.56 -8.29 -16.10
CA LEU A 201 -4.95 -9.41 -15.36
C LEU A 201 -3.97 -10.25 -16.20
N PRO A 202 -4.17 -10.51 -17.50
CA PRO A 202 -3.17 -11.19 -18.32
C PRO A 202 -1.83 -10.44 -18.36
N GLU A 203 -1.89 -9.11 -18.47
CA GLU A 203 -0.70 -8.25 -18.51
C GLU A 203 0.01 -8.22 -17.14
N ALA A 204 -0.74 -8.13 -16.05
CA ALA A 204 -0.19 -8.17 -14.70
C ALA A 204 0.44 -9.54 -14.37
N LEU A 205 -0.20 -10.64 -14.78
CA LEU A 205 0.35 -11.98 -14.65
C LEU A 205 1.64 -12.14 -15.45
N ALA A 206 1.68 -11.66 -16.71
CA ALA A 206 2.90 -11.66 -17.51
C ALA A 206 4.03 -10.85 -16.84
N ALA A 207 3.70 -9.72 -16.21
CA ALA A 207 4.66 -8.91 -15.47
C ALA A 207 5.20 -9.63 -14.22
N ALA A 208 4.32 -10.29 -13.45
CA ALA A 208 4.72 -11.10 -12.30
C ALA A 208 5.64 -12.26 -12.73
N ARG A 209 5.31 -12.94 -13.83
CA ARG A 209 6.10 -14.04 -14.42
C ARG A 209 7.50 -13.59 -14.85
N ALA A 210 7.62 -12.37 -15.37
CA ALA A 210 8.89 -11.83 -15.86
C ALA A 210 9.89 -11.47 -14.75
N ILE A 211 9.47 -11.49 -13.47
CA ILE A 211 10.36 -11.29 -12.32
C ILE A 211 11.29 -12.50 -12.14
N GLN A 212 12.59 -12.24 -12.08
CA GLN A 212 13.64 -13.25 -11.94
C GLN A 212 13.85 -13.66 -10.48
N SER A 213 13.86 -12.70 -9.56
CA SER A 213 13.91 -12.96 -8.12
C SER A 213 12.70 -13.78 -7.71
N GLU A 214 12.96 -15.03 -7.35
CA GLU A 214 11.93 -16.00 -7.00
C GLU A 214 11.04 -15.54 -5.84
N SER A 215 11.61 -14.85 -4.86
CA SER A 215 10.87 -14.26 -3.74
C SER A 215 9.89 -13.18 -4.21
N ASN A 216 10.34 -12.26 -5.06
CA ASN A 216 9.53 -11.17 -5.60
C ASN A 216 8.47 -11.70 -6.59
N ARG A 217 8.81 -12.73 -7.38
CA ARG A 217 7.87 -13.41 -8.27
C ARG A 217 6.77 -14.10 -7.46
N ALA A 218 7.13 -14.85 -6.41
CA ALA A 218 6.16 -15.47 -5.53
C ALA A 218 5.22 -14.44 -4.91
N TYR A 219 5.78 -13.33 -4.39
CA TYR A 219 5.01 -12.23 -3.81
C TYR A 219 3.99 -11.65 -4.80
N ALA A 220 4.43 -11.33 -6.04
CA ALA A 220 3.54 -10.78 -7.06
C ALA A 220 2.46 -11.79 -7.52
N LEU A 221 2.81 -13.07 -7.70
CA LEU A 221 1.86 -14.12 -8.05
C LEU A 221 0.80 -14.32 -6.96
N SER A 222 1.23 -14.28 -5.71
CA SER A 222 0.36 -14.43 -4.53
C SER A 222 -0.66 -13.30 -4.45
N ALA A 223 -0.22 -12.05 -4.68
CA ALA A 223 -1.12 -10.91 -4.68
C ALA A 223 -2.20 -10.98 -5.80
N LEU A 224 -1.88 -11.63 -6.92
CA LEU A 224 -2.84 -11.82 -8.02
C LEU A 224 -3.77 -13.03 -7.82
N ALA A 225 -3.42 -13.98 -6.94
CA ALA A 225 -3.99 -15.33 -6.93
C ALA A 225 -5.53 -15.37 -6.85
N ASP A 226 -6.12 -14.58 -5.95
CA ASP A 226 -7.58 -14.53 -5.73
C ASP A 226 -8.32 -13.69 -6.77
N LYS A 227 -7.60 -13.02 -7.68
CA LYS A 227 -8.17 -12.13 -8.71
C LYS A 227 -8.18 -12.78 -10.08
N LEU A 228 -7.34 -13.79 -10.29
CA LEU A 228 -7.18 -14.43 -11.59
C LEU A 228 -8.46 -15.19 -12.00
N PRO A 229 -9.00 -14.93 -13.19
CA PRO A 229 -10.09 -15.73 -13.72
C PRO A 229 -9.59 -17.15 -14.06
N PRO A 230 -10.49 -18.16 -14.10
CA PRO A 230 -10.13 -19.56 -14.30
C PRO A 230 -9.25 -19.84 -15.53
N GLU A 231 -9.34 -19.00 -16.56
CA GLU A 231 -8.55 -19.10 -17.79
C GLU A 231 -7.06 -18.81 -17.58
N LEU A 232 -6.70 -18.01 -16.56
CA LEU A 232 -5.32 -17.63 -16.24
C LEU A 232 -4.68 -18.49 -15.14
N LEU A 233 -5.48 -19.24 -14.37
CA LEU A 233 -4.98 -20.10 -13.29
C LEU A 233 -3.94 -21.14 -13.75
N PRO A 234 -4.08 -21.81 -14.91
CA PRO A 234 -3.05 -22.75 -15.39
C PRO A 234 -1.69 -22.08 -15.60
N GLU A 235 -1.69 -20.85 -16.11
CA GLU A 235 -0.48 -20.07 -16.36
C GLU A 235 0.17 -19.61 -15.05
N ALA A 236 -0.62 -19.15 -14.08
CA ALA A 236 -0.13 -18.80 -12.76
C ALA A 236 0.41 -20.01 -11.98
N LEU A 237 -0.27 -21.15 -12.07
CA LEU A 237 0.20 -22.41 -11.50
C LEU A 237 1.52 -22.85 -12.12
N ALA A 238 1.67 -22.75 -13.45
CA ALA A 238 2.95 -22.99 -14.12
C ALA A 238 4.07 -22.06 -13.61
N ALA A 239 3.77 -20.77 -13.44
CA ALA A 239 4.72 -19.80 -12.91
C ALA A 239 5.15 -20.10 -11.46
N ALA A 240 4.21 -20.50 -10.60
CA ALA A 240 4.48 -20.91 -9.22
C ALA A 240 5.36 -22.18 -9.19
N ARG A 241 5.03 -23.20 -9.98
CA ARG A 241 5.80 -24.46 -10.08
C ARG A 241 7.25 -24.24 -10.55
N ALA A 242 7.48 -23.24 -11.40
CA ALA A 242 8.79 -22.89 -11.92
C ALA A 242 9.74 -22.26 -10.88
N ILE A 243 9.25 -21.87 -9.70
CA ILE A 243 10.06 -21.36 -8.60
C ILE A 243 10.89 -22.50 -7.99
N GLN A 244 12.21 -22.34 -7.94
CA GLN A 244 13.13 -23.38 -7.45
C GLN A 244 13.21 -23.41 -5.93
N HIS A 245 13.25 -22.26 -5.28
CA HIS A 245 13.33 -22.17 -3.84
C HIS A 245 12.04 -22.67 -3.16
N GLU A 246 12.15 -23.76 -2.39
CA GLU A 246 11.02 -24.49 -1.78
C GLU A 246 10.01 -23.58 -1.09
N ARG A 247 10.49 -22.63 -0.27
CA ARG A 247 9.64 -21.75 0.53
C ARG A 247 8.79 -20.80 -0.33
N TYR A 248 9.37 -20.24 -1.39
CA TYR A 248 8.69 -19.27 -2.25
C TYR A 248 7.71 -19.96 -3.19
N ARG A 249 8.06 -21.16 -3.66
CA ARG A 249 7.16 -22.02 -4.43
C ARG A 249 5.94 -22.41 -3.60
N ALA A 250 6.15 -22.99 -2.41
CA ALA A 250 5.04 -23.41 -1.54
C ALA A 250 4.14 -22.23 -1.15
N TYR A 251 4.72 -21.04 -0.93
CA TYR A 251 3.97 -19.81 -0.68
C TYR A 251 3.05 -19.45 -1.85
N ALA A 252 3.59 -19.33 -3.07
CA ALA A 252 2.79 -19.00 -4.25
C ALA A 252 1.75 -20.09 -4.60
N LEU A 253 2.07 -21.38 -4.38
CA LEU A 253 1.13 -22.47 -4.57
C LEU A 253 -0.03 -22.42 -3.58
N SER A 254 0.26 -22.11 -2.31
CA SER A 254 -0.75 -22.00 -1.26
C SER A 254 -1.79 -20.94 -1.59
N ASP A 255 -1.34 -19.76 -2.03
CA ASP A 255 -2.24 -18.63 -2.28
C ASP A 255 -3.08 -18.84 -3.55
N LEU A 256 -2.63 -19.68 -4.50
CA LEU A 256 -3.45 -20.08 -5.65
C LEU A 256 -4.55 -21.10 -5.29
N THR A 257 -4.50 -21.75 -4.13
CA THR A 257 -5.36 -22.91 -3.85
C THR A 257 -6.85 -22.58 -3.76
N ASP A 258 -7.21 -21.40 -3.28
CA ASP A 258 -8.61 -20.99 -3.18
C ASP A 258 -9.23 -20.86 -4.57
N SER A 259 -8.61 -20.08 -5.45
CA SER A 259 -9.02 -19.94 -6.86
C SER A 259 -9.01 -21.27 -7.62
N LEU A 260 -7.99 -22.11 -7.41
CA LEU A 260 -7.90 -23.43 -8.03
C LEU A 260 -9.05 -24.34 -7.55
N SER A 261 -9.40 -24.30 -6.27
CA SER A 261 -10.46 -25.15 -5.69
C SER A 261 -11.86 -24.79 -6.21
N GLN A 262 -12.06 -23.57 -6.72
CA GLN A 262 -13.32 -23.16 -7.36
C GLN A 262 -13.43 -23.58 -8.84
N MET A 263 -12.36 -24.14 -9.44
CA MET A 263 -12.41 -24.64 -10.81
C MET A 263 -13.27 -25.90 -10.93
N GLN A 264 -13.83 -26.12 -12.13
CA GLN A 264 -14.49 -27.39 -12.45
C GLN A 264 -13.52 -28.57 -12.29
N SER A 265 -13.95 -29.62 -11.58
CA SER A 265 -13.12 -30.80 -11.30
C SER A 265 -12.55 -31.46 -12.56
N THR A 266 -13.28 -31.42 -13.68
CA THR A 266 -12.84 -31.93 -14.99
C THR A 266 -11.62 -31.20 -15.56
N LYS A 267 -11.45 -29.92 -15.22
CA LYS A 267 -10.27 -29.11 -15.59
C LYS A 267 -9.20 -29.16 -14.51
N LEU A 268 -9.61 -29.16 -13.25
CA LEU A 268 -8.71 -29.10 -12.10
C LEU A 268 -7.92 -30.41 -11.91
N PHE A 269 -8.55 -31.56 -12.12
CA PHE A 269 -7.91 -32.87 -11.94
C PHE A 269 -6.66 -33.07 -12.84
N PRO A 270 -6.71 -32.88 -14.17
CA PRO A 270 -5.51 -33.01 -15.00
C PRO A 270 -4.43 -31.99 -14.64
N LEU A 271 -4.81 -30.75 -14.29
CA LEU A 271 -3.85 -29.73 -13.84
C LEU A 271 -3.12 -30.14 -12.56
N LEU A 272 -3.86 -30.67 -11.58
CA LEU A 272 -3.26 -31.18 -10.34
C LEU A 272 -2.37 -32.40 -10.63
N GLN A 273 -2.80 -33.31 -11.51
CA GLN A 273 -2.03 -34.49 -11.87
C GLN A 273 -0.68 -34.11 -12.49
N ASP A 274 -0.68 -33.22 -13.48
CA ASP A 274 0.54 -32.71 -14.13
C ASP A 274 1.43 -31.97 -13.14
N THR A 275 0.82 -31.19 -12.24
CA THR A 275 1.52 -30.49 -11.16
C THR A 275 2.22 -31.44 -10.21
N LEU A 276 1.52 -32.46 -9.69
CA LEU A 276 2.10 -33.45 -8.79
C LEU A 276 3.21 -34.25 -9.50
N HIS A 277 3.04 -34.55 -10.79
CA HIS A 277 4.06 -35.23 -11.57
C HIS A 277 5.35 -34.39 -11.67
N GLU A 278 5.24 -33.11 -12.04
CA GLU A 278 6.39 -32.20 -12.12
C GLU A 278 7.08 -32.01 -10.76
N LEU A 279 6.30 -31.81 -9.69
CA LEU A 279 6.84 -31.62 -8.34
C LEU A 279 7.48 -32.90 -7.79
N SER A 280 7.05 -34.09 -8.25
CA SER A 280 7.64 -35.37 -7.84
C SER A 280 9.10 -35.56 -8.29
N LEU A 281 9.55 -34.78 -9.28
CA LEU A 281 10.94 -34.78 -9.75
C LEU A 281 11.89 -34.03 -8.79
N ARG A 282 11.36 -33.33 -7.79
CA ARG A 282 12.13 -32.61 -6.78
C ARG A 282 12.54 -33.52 -5.63
N THR A 283 13.24 -32.97 -4.64
CA THR A 283 13.59 -33.74 -3.43
C THR A 283 12.34 -34.17 -2.68
N ARG A 284 12.43 -35.26 -1.92
CA ARG A 284 11.33 -35.72 -1.07
C ARG A 284 10.84 -34.64 -0.11
N ARG A 285 11.76 -33.84 0.45
CA ARG A 285 11.42 -32.76 1.39
C ARG A 285 10.59 -31.68 0.68
N ASP A 286 11.05 -31.25 -0.49
CA ASP A 286 10.37 -30.26 -1.33
C ASP A 286 8.97 -30.75 -1.72
N LEU A 287 8.87 -31.97 -2.23
CA LEU A 287 7.59 -32.57 -2.62
C LEU A 287 6.60 -32.61 -1.46
N LEU A 288 7.03 -32.96 -0.25
CA LEU A 288 6.15 -32.98 0.92
C LEU A 288 5.66 -31.57 1.31
N GLN A 289 6.49 -30.53 1.15
CA GLN A 289 6.05 -29.14 1.35
C GLN A 289 5.07 -28.70 0.28
N ASP A 290 5.32 -29.07 -0.97
CA ASP A 290 4.46 -28.74 -2.09
C ASP A 290 3.09 -29.45 -1.98
N ILE A 291 3.06 -30.72 -1.58
CA ILE A 291 1.83 -31.47 -1.29
C ILE A 291 1.06 -30.80 -0.14
N LYS A 292 1.75 -30.32 0.89
CA LYS A 292 1.12 -29.59 1.99
C LYS A 292 0.47 -28.30 1.49
N ALA A 293 1.15 -27.54 0.62
CA ALA A 293 0.61 -26.33 0.04
C ALA A 293 -0.63 -26.61 -0.84
N LEU A 294 -0.62 -27.70 -1.61
CA LEU A 294 -1.73 -28.10 -2.49
C LEU A 294 -2.86 -28.88 -1.80
N PHE A 295 -2.78 -29.07 -0.48
CA PHE A 295 -3.76 -29.85 0.27
C PHE A 295 -5.22 -29.39 0.06
N PRO A 296 -5.56 -28.08 0.06
CA PRO A 296 -6.93 -27.63 -0.19
C PRO A 296 -7.47 -28.09 -1.55
N VAL A 297 -6.64 -28.10 -2.59
CA VAL A 297 -7.00 -28.54 -3.94
C VAL A 297 -7.24 -30.06 -3.98
N ILE A 298 -6.40 -30.84 -3.30
CA ILE A 298 -6.57 -32.30 -3.18
C ILE A 298 -7.88 -32.63 -2.45
N PHE A 299 -8.16 -31.90 -1.37
CA PHE A 299 -9.39 -32.03 -0.61
C PHE A 299 -10.62 -31.62 -1.44
N ALA A 300 -10.55 -30.54 -2.21
CA ALA A 300 -11.63 -30.08 -3.08
C ALA A 300 -12.00 -31.13 -4.14
N LEU A 301 -11.03 -31.90 -4.66
CA LEU A 301 -11.27 -32.92 -5.69
C LEU A 301 -11.83 -34.24 -5.14
N GLY A 302 -11.41 -34.68 -3.95
CA GLY A 302 -11.73 -36.04 -3.47
C GLY A 302 -12.04 -36.18 -1.99
N GLY A 303 -12.20 -35.05 -1.29
CA GLY A 303 -12.59 -34.98 0.12
C GLY A 303 -11.71 -35.78 1.06
N GLU A 304 -12.34 -36.36 2.08
CA GLU A 304 -11.67 -37.16 3.11
C GLU A 304 -11.02 -38.42 2.51
N ALA A 305 -11.65 -39.05 1.53
CA ALA A 305 -11.14 -40.26 0.89
C ALA A 305 -9.78 -40.01 0.21
N ALA A 306 -9.67 -38.95 -0.61
CA ALA A 306 -8.40 -38.58 -1.24
C ALA A 306 -7.32 -38.21 -0.23
N THR A 307 -7.71 -37.56 0.87
CA THR A 307 -6.79 -37.21 1.96
C THR A 307 -6.21 -38.44 2.64
N VAL A 308 -7.05 -39.43 2.96
CA VAL A 308 -6.61 -40.69 3.58
C VAL A 308 -5.69 -41.46 2.66
N GLU A 309 -6.03 -41.56 1.38
CA GLU A 309 -5.20 -42.26 0.37
C GLU A 309 -3.86 -41.55 0.14
N LEU A 310 -3.83 -40.21 0.13
CA LEU A 310 -2.59 -39.44 0.06
C LEU A 310 -1.65 -39.76 1.24
N VAL A 311 -2.16 -39.76 2.46
CA VAL A 311 -1.37 -40.07 3.66
C VAL A 311 -0.86 -41.50 3.62
N ARG A 312 -1.69 -42.47 3.20
CA ARG A 312 -1.29 -43.87 3.02
C ARG A 312 -0.16 -43.99 2.00
N ALA A 313 -0.30 -43.37 0.83
CA ALA A 313 0.73 -43.37 -0.22
C ALA A 313 2.07 -42.81 0.29
N ILE A 314 2.04 -41.70 1.04
CA ILE A 314 3.26 -41.12 1.64
C ILE A 314 3.90 -42.09 2.65
N GLN A 315 3.09 -42.75 3.50
CA GLN A 315 3.58 -43.73 4.48
C GLN A 315 4.17 -44.98 3.82
N ASP A 316 3.55 -45.48 2.76
CA ASP A 316 4.02 -46.67 2.05
C ASP A 316 5.35 -46.42 1.34
N VAL A 317 5.50 -45.29 0.65
CA VAL A 317 6.79 -44.89 0.06
C VAL A 317 7.85 -44.70 1.16
N ALA A 318 7.48 -44.14 2.32
CA ALA A 318 8.40 -43.98 3.44
C ALA A 318 8.93 -45.32 3.99
N ARG A 319 8.12 -46.39 3.91
CA ARG A 319 8.52 -47.74 4.37
C ARG A 319 9.54 -48.41 3.44
N TRP A 320 9.56 -48.05 2.16
CA TRP A 320 10.43 -48.66 1.15
C TRP A 320 11.87 -48.12 1.18
N TRP A 321 12.12 -47.06 1.95
CA TRP A 321 13.40 -46.33 1.99
C TRP A 321 14.02 -46.33 3.40
N LYS A 322 14.05 -47.52 4.04
CA LYS A 322 14.79 -47.74 5.30
C LYS A 322 16.29 -47.90 5.06
#